data_AF-A0A5S3RJU5-F1
#
_entry.id   AF-A0A5S3RJU5-F1
#
_cell.length_a   1.000
_cell.length_b   1.000
_cell.length_c   1.000
_cell.angle_alpha   90.00
_cell.angle_beta   90.00
_cell.angle_gamma   90.00
#
_symmetry.space_group_name_H-M   'P 1'
#
loop_
_entity.id
_entity.type
_entity.pdbx_description
1 polymer ?
#
loop_
_entity_poly.entity_id
_entity_poly.type
_entity_poly.pdbx_seq_one_letter_code
_entity_poly.pdbx_strand_id
1 'polypeptide(L)'
;MTVAVAFLLRSWIATRLRWSVKHEYDKKILEVESQKEMRLKGEVVADLLAEWLKKNGKLDYHQLNKLTFQAFLWLPKELAEDLSNCLSHKPGAKDVRNILIDIRKHLHGRDDGLKSKEVIVFHEPDIMGTPNYSGVTSEAQVKPNPIK
;
A
#
# COMPACT_ATOMS: atom_id res chain seq x y z
N MET A 1 19.66 25.11 -56.86
CA MET A 1 20.23 25.08 -55.48
C MET A 1 19.16 25.32 -54.40
N THR A 2 18.23 26.26 -54.59
CA THR A 2 17.17 26.63 -53.61
C THR A 2 16.16 25.51 -53.27
N VAL A 3 15.74 24.72 -54.26
CA VAL A 3 14.75 23.63 -54.07
C VAL A 3 15.29 22.49 -53.19
N ALA A 4 16.56 22.13 -53.36
CA ALA A 4 17.21 21.08 -52.56
C ALA A 4 17.34 21.51 -51.08
N VAL A 5 17.70 22.76 -50.83
CA VAL A 5 17.78 23.32 -49.48
C VAL A 5 16.41 23.32 -48.80
N ALA A 6 15.35 23.72 -49.51
CA ALA A 6 13.98 23.68 -48.97
C ALA A 6 13.51 22.24 -48.64
N PHE A 7 13.87 21.26 -49.47
CA PHE A 7 13.55 19.86 -49.24
C PHE A 7 14.28 19.29 -48.01
N LEU A 8 15.57 19.62 -47.85
CA LEU A 8 16.37 19.21 -46.70
C LEU A 8 15.85 19.84 -45.41
N LEU A 9 15.52 21.14 -45.42
CA LEU A 9 14.92 21.83 -44.27
C LEU A 9 13.56 21.21 -43.89
N ARG A 10 12.70 20.92 -44.86
CA ARG A 10 11.40 20.26 -44.61
C ARG A 10 11.59 18.89 -43.97
N SER A 11 12.53 18.10 -44.49
CA SER A 11 12.83 16.76 -43.96
C SER A 11 13.42 16.83 -42.55
N TRP A 12 14.31 17.80 -42.28
CA TRP A 12 14.89 18.02 -40.97
C TRP A 12 13.85 18.45 -39.94
N ILE A 13 12.97 19.42 -40.27
CA ILE A 13 11.88 19.87 -39.38
C ILE A 13 10.90 18.73 -39.10
N ALA A 14 10.47 17.99 -40.13
CA ALA A 14 9.58 16.85 -39.96
C ALA A 14 10.20 15.77 -39.07
N THR A 15 11.50 15.52 -39.21
CA THR A 15 12.23 14.53 -38.40
C THR A 15 12.35 15.01 -36.96
N ARG A 16 12.68 16.29 -36.73
CA ARG A 16 12.78 16.87 -35.38
C ARG A 16 11.44 16.86 -34.65
N LEU A 17 10.36 17.17 -35.35
CA LEU A 17 9.01 17.13 -34.78
C LEU A 17 8.61 15.70 -34.39
N ARG A 18 8.86 14.72 -35.27
CA ARG A 18 8.63 13.29 -34.97
C ARG A 18 9.44 12.83 -33.77
N TRP A 19 10.70 13.24 -33.65
CA TRP A 19 11.53 12.95 -32.48
C TRP A 19 10.99 13.56 -31.20
N SER A 20 10.53 14.82 -31.24
CA SER A 20 9.92 15.48 -30.09
C SER A 20 8.64 14.78 -29.65
N VAL A 21 7.77 14.42 -30.59
CA VAL A 21 6.52 13.70 -30.30
C VAL A 21 6.83 12.31 -29.75
N LYS A 22 7.76 11.58 -30.38
CA LYS A 22 8.17 10.25 -29.90
C LYS A 22 8.72 10.31 -28.48
N HIS A 23 9.57 11.29 -28.17
CA HIS A 23 10.11 11.47 -26.83
C HIS A 23 9.02 11.69 -25.78
N GLU A 24 8.01 12.51 -26.10
CA GLU A 24 6.84 12.71 -25.23
C GLU A 24 6.03 11.42 -25.03
N TYR A 25 5.86 10.61 -26.08
CA TYR A 25 5.20 9.30 -25.96
C TYR A 25 6.02 8.32 -25.12
N ASP A 26 7.32 8.19 -25.38
CA ASP A 26 8.22 7.30 -24.63
C ASP A 26 8.21 7.66 -23.13
N LYS A 27 8.21 8.96 -22.81
CA LYS A 27 8.09 9.46 -21.44
C LYS A 27 6.77 9.07 -20.79
N LYS A 28 5.65 9.21 -21.50
CA LYS A 28 4.31 8.81 -21.00
C LYS A 28 4.21 7.29 -20.79
N ILE A 29 4.81 6.50 -21.68
CA ILE A 29 4.84 5.04 -21.53
C ILE A 29 5.59 4.66 -20.25
N LEU A 30 6.78 5.23 -20.04
CA LEU A 30 7.59 4.98 -18.86
C LEU A 30 6.88 5.40 -17.57
N GLU A 31 6.15 6.51 -17.59
CA GLU A 31 5.33 6.95 -16.45
C GLU A 31 4.20 5.97 -16.15
N VAL A 32 3.50 5.46 -17.16
CA VAL A 32 2.44 4.45 -16.99
C VAL A 32 3.00 3.14 -16.46
N GLU A 33 4.16 2.70 -16.95
CA GLU A 33 4.85 1.49 -16.48
C GLU A 33 5.26 1.63 -15.02
N SER A 34 5.87 2.75 -14.64
CA SER A 34 6.21 3.06 -13.25
C SER A 34 4.97 3.06 -12.35
N GLN A 35 3.85 3.64 -12.79
CA GLN A 35 2.60 3.61 -12.03
C GLN A 35 2.05 2.19 -11.85
N LYS A 36 2.13 1.34 -12.87
CA LYS A 36 1.73 -0.06 -12.76
C LYS A 36 2.62 -0.81 -11.78
N GLU A 37 3.93 -0.61 -11.85
CA GLU A 37 4.89 -1.25 -10.95
C GLU A 37 4.65 -0.84 -9.48
N MET A 38 4.42 0.45 -9.22
CA MET A 38 4.07 0.95 -7.88
C MET A 38 2.81 0.28 -7.33
N ARG A 39 1.78 0.09 -8.17
CA ARG A 39 0.53 -0.57 -7.77
C ARG A 39 0.75 -2.03 -7.41
N LEU A 40 1.48 -2.77 -8.24
CA LEU A 40 1.78 -4.19 -8.01
C LEU A 40 2.63 -4.38 -6.74
N LYS A 41 3.64 -3.53 -6.54
CA LYS A 41 4.46 -3.55 -5.32
C LYS A 41 3.63 -3.24 -4.07
N GLY A 42 2.73 -2.26 -4.16
CA GLY A 42 1.81 -1.91 -3.08
C GLY A 42 0.83 -3.04 -2.75
N GLU A 43 0.30 -3.73 -3.76
CA GLU A 43 -0.58 -4.89 -3.62
C GLU A 43 0.11 -6.01 -2.82
N VAL A 44 1.34 -6.39 -3.19
CA VAL A 44 2.11 -7.43 -2.49
C VAL A 44 2.29 -7.11 -1.00
N VAL A 45 2.59 -5.85 -0.66
CA VAL A 45 2.78 -5.44 0.75
C VAL A 45 1.45 -5.43 1.50
N ALA A 46 0.37 -4.97 0.87
CA ALA A 46 -0.96 -4.98 1.46
C ALA A 46 -1.43 -6.42 1.76
N ASP A 47 -1.25 -7.33 0.81
CA ASP A 47 -1.59 -8.74 0.97
C ASP A 47 -0.75 -9.38 2.08
N LEU A 48 0.55 -9.09 2.13
CA LEU A 48 1.45 -9.62 3.17
C LEU A 48 0.97 -9.22 4.57
N LEU A 49 0.70 -7.93 4.76
CA LEU A 49 0.25 -7.41 6.05
C LEU A 49 -1.14 -7.91 6.42
N ALA A 50 -2.04 -8.02 5.43
CA ALA A 50 -3.38 -8.57 5.64
C ALA A 50 -3.34 -10.04 6.09
N GLU A 51 -2.51 -10.86 5.45
CA GLU A 51 -2.34 -12.26 5.84
C GLU A 51 -1.66 -12.40 7.19
N TRP A 52 -0.67 -11.55 7.49
CA TRP A 52 0.00 -11.54 8.78
C TRP A 52 -0.92 -11.18 9.95
N LEU A 53 -1.89 -10.30 9.72
CA LEU A 53 -2.84 -9.84 10.74
C LEU A 53 -3.98 -10.84 11.03
N LYS A 54 -4.13 -11.91 10.23
CA LYS A 54 -5.13 -12.96 10.50
C LYS A 54 -4.81 -13.65 11.83
N LYS A 55 -5.73 -13.59 12.79
CA LYS A 55 -5.56 -14.16 14.14
C LYS A 55 -6.19 -15.55 14.26
N ASN A 56 -7.37 -15.73 13.68
CA ASN A 56 -8.22 -16.91 13.90
C ASN A 56 -8.28 -17.85 12.67
N GLY A 57 -7.61 -17.50 11.58
CA GLY A 57 -7.50 -18.32 10.38
C GLY A 57 -6.28 -19.24 10.38
N LYS A 58 -6.32 -20.32 9.58
CA LYS A 58 -5.14 -21.12 9.27
C LYS A 58 -4.17 -20.26 8.45
N LEU A 59 -3.09 -19.80 9.08
CA LEU A 59 -2.00 -19.08 8.41
C LEU A 59 -1.40 -19.96 7.30
N ASP A 60 -1.40 -19.44 6.08
CA ASP A 60 -0.70 -20.07 4.96
C ASP A 60 0.75 -19.57 4.94
N TYR A 61 1.63 -20.32 5.60
CA TYR A 61 3.06 -20.02 5.64
C TYR A 61 3.72 -19.97 4.27
N HIS A 62 3.23 -20.75 3.30
CA HIS A 62 3.79 -20.72 1.96
C HIS A 62 3.49 -19.38 1.27
N GLN A 63 2.24 -18.92 1.38
CA GLN A 63 1.84 -17.64 0.84
C GLN A 63 2.54 -16.47 1.56
N LEU A 64 2.63 -16.51 2.89
CA LEU A 64 3.35 -15.49 3.66
C LEU A 64 4.83 -15.40 3.26
N ASN A 65 5.51 -16.55 3.11
CA ASN A 65 6.91 -16.59 2.68
C ASN A 65 7.06 -16.05 1.25
N LYS A 66 6.16 -16.42 0.34
CA LYS A 66 6.17 -15.93 -1.05
C LYS A 66 6.04 -14.40 -1.09
N LEU A 67 5.05 -13.84 -0.39
CA LEU A 67 4.81 -12.39 -0.33
C LEU A 67 5.97 -11.64 0.33
N THR A 68 6.51 -12.22 1.41
CA THR A 68 7.71 -11.72 2.10
C THR A 68 8.86 -11.65 1.10
N PHE A 69 9.27 -12.77 0.48
CA PHE A 69 10.39 -12.79 -0.46
C PHE A 69 10.20 -11.83 -1.64
N GLN A 70 8.97 -11.72 -2.16
CA GLN A 70 8.66 -10.75 -3.20
C GLN A 70 8.93 -9.32 -2.73
N ALA A 71 8.48 -8.93 -1.54
CA ALA A 71 8.74 -7.61 -0.97
C ALA A 71 10.26 -7.36 -0.77
N PHE A 72 10.98 -8.32 -0.19
CA PHE A 72 12.41 -8.20 0.12
C PHE A 72 13.32 -8.05 -1.11
N LEU A 73 12.89 -8.50 -2.30
CA LEU A 73 13.69 -8.36 -3.53
C LEU A 73 13.80 -6.93 -4.03
N TRP A 74 12.77 -6.10 -3.81
CA TRP A 74 12.74 -4.73 -4.33
C TRP A 74 12.72 -3.66 -3.23
N LEU A 75 12.49 -4.02 -1.97
CA LEU A 75 12.60 -3.09 -0.84
C LEU A 75 14.07 -2.68 -0.63
N PRO A 76 14.34 -1.39 -0.33
CA PRO A 76 15.64 -0.99 0.17
C PRO A 76 15.92 -1.62 1.54
N LYS A 77 17.21 -1.84 1.83
CA LYS A 77 17.69 -2.53 3.04
C LYS A 77 17.05 -2.01 4.32
N GLU A 78 16.97 -0.70 4.51
CA GLU A 78 16.44 -0.06 5.71
C GLU A 78 14.97 -0.45 5.96
N LEU A 79 14.12 -0.37 4.92
CA LEU A 79 12.72 -0.76 5.03
C LEU A 79 12.58 -2.27 5.21
N ALA A 80 13.48 -3.06 4.61
CA ALA A 80 13.45 -4.51 4.69
C ALA A 80 13.74 -4.98 6.13
N GLU A 81 14.70 -4.33 6.78
CA GLU A 81 15.01 -4.55 8.20
C GLU A 81 13.82 -4.16 9.10
N ASP A 82 13.22 -2.99 8.86
CA ASP A 82 12.03 -2.54 9.61
C ASP A 82 10.85 -3.50 9.46
N LEU A 83 10.56 -3.95 8.22
CA LEU A 83 9.53 -4.93 7.92
C LEU A 83 9.82 -6.26 8.62
N SER A 84 11.07 -6.76 8.54
CA SER A 84 11.49 -7.99 9.21
C SER A 84 11.30 -7.90 10.73
N ASN A 85 11.70 -6.78 11.33
CA ASN A 85 11.59 -6.55 12.77
C ASN A 85 10.12 -6.52 13.23
N CYS A 86 9.23 -5.96 12.42
CA CYS A 86 7.79 -5.94 12.68
C CYS A 86 7.17 -7.34 12.57
N LEU A 87 7.44 -8.06 11.48
CA LEU A 87 6.95 -9.43 11.28
C LEU A 87 7.49 -10.41 12.32
N SER A 88 8.66 -10.15 12.92
CA SER A 88 9.22 -10.97 13.99
C SER A 88 8.81 -10.54 15.41
N HIS A 89 7.92 -9.55 15.55
CA HIS A 89 7.51 -8.98 16.85
C HIS A 89 8.69 -8.61 17.76
N LYS A 90 9.79 -8.09 17.19
CA LYS A 90 10.95 -7.68 18.00
C LYS A 90 10.59 -6.51 18.93
N PRO A 91 11.13 -6.48 20.15
CA PRO A 91 10.93 -5.34 21.05
C PRO A 91 11.51 -4.07 20.41
N GLY A 92 10.70 -3.01 20.38
CA GLY A 92 11.07 -1.74 19.73
C GLY A 92 10.87 -1.68 18.21
N ALA A 93 10.29 -2.71 17.60
CA ALA A 93 9.92 -2.67 16.19
C ALA A 93 8.84 -1.60 15.91
N LYS A 94 8.88 -1.04 14.69
CA LYS A 94 7.86 -0.11 14.22
C LYS A 94 6.49 -0.80 14.12
N ASP A 95 5.43 -0.07 14.45
CA ASP A 95 4.05 -0.52 14.22
C ASP A 95 3.80 -0.76 12.72
N VAL A 96 2.91 -1.70 12.40
CA VAL A 96 2.49 -2.04 11.03
C VAL A 96 2.06 -0.79 10.26
N ARG A 97 1.36 0.14 10.94
CA ARG A 97 0.92 1.41 10.36
C ARG A 97 2.07 2.30 9.92
N ASN A 98 3.13 2.37 10.72
CA ASN A 98 4.32 3.17 10.39
C ASN A 98 5.06 2.59 9.18
N ILE A 99 5.18 1.27 9.12
CA ILE A 99 5.86 0.59 8.01
C ILE A 99 5.09 0.76 6.71
N LEU A 100 3.76 0.69 6.77
CA LEU A 100 2.91 0.97 5.62
C LEU A 100 3.13 2.39 5.09
N ILE A 101 3.26 3.38 5.97
CA ILE A 101 3.56 4.78 5.61
C ILE A 101 4.95 4.90 5.00
N ASP A 102 5.96 4.28 5.61
CA ASP A 102 7.36 4.34 5.14
C ASP A 102 7.50 3.70 3.74
N ILE A 103 6.85 2.54 3.52
CA ILE A 103 6.81 1.88 2.20
C ILE A 103 6.02 2.73 1.19
N ARG A 104 4.88 3.30 1.57
CA ARG A 104 4.10 4.21 0.71
C ARG A 104 4.93 5.42 0.27
N LYS A 105 5.66 6.03 1.20
CA LYS A 105 6.56 7.16 0.94
C LYS A 105 7.68 6.77 -0.03
N HIS A 106 8.24 5.58 0.15
CA HIS A 106 9.26 5.05 -0.77
C HIS A 106 8.70 4.82 -2.19
N LEU A 107 7.53 4.19 -2.31
CA LEU A 107 6.89 3.93 -3.60
C LEU A 107 6.54 5.23 -4.33
N HIS A 108 5.95 6.20 -3.64
CA HIS A 108 5.56 7.47 -4.27
C HIS A 108 6.71 8.48 -4.42
N GLY A 109 7.87 8.22 -3.81
CA GLY A 109 9.02 9.13 -3.81
C GLY A 109 8.77 10.48 -3.12
N ARG A 110 7.64 10.63 -2.41
CA ARG A 110 7.24 11.86 -1.72
C ARG A 110 6.47 11.53 -0.46
N ASP A 111 6.59 12.43 0.52
CA ASP A 111 5.82 12.40 1.75
C ASP A 111 4.52 13.18 1.56
N ASP A 112 3.38 12.52 1.77
CA ASP A 112 2.05 13.15 1.70
C ASP A 112 1.51 13.55 3.07
N GLY A 113 2.29 13.37 4.14
CA GLY A 113 1.93 13.75 5.50
C GLY A 113 0.93 12.82 6.18
N LEU A 114 0.67 11.63 5.61
CA LEU A 114 -0.20 10.61 6.20
C LEU A 114 0.33 10.20 7.58
N LYS A 115 -0.52 10.27 8.59
CA LYS A 115 -0.15 9.90 9.97
C LYS A 115 -0.60 8.49 10.31
N SER A 116 0.15 7.80 11.15
CA SER A 116 -0.14 6.42 11.56
C SER A 116 -1.54 6.25 12.12
N LYS A 117 -2.04 7.23 12.87
CA LYS A 117 -3.40 7.25 13.44
C LYS A 117 -4.53 7.27 12.38
N GLU A 118 -4.24 7.66 11.15
CA GLU A 118 -5.20 7.69 10.03
C GLU A 118 -5.27 6.32 9.32
N VAL A 119 -4.31 5.43 9.58
CA VAL A 119 -4.29 4.07 9.04
C VAL A 119 -5.18 3.16 9.89
N ILE A 120 -6.27 2.69 9.29
CA ILE A 120 -7.22 1.78 9.92
C ILE A 120 -6.70 0.35 9.76
N VAL A 121 -6.57 -0.36 10.89
CA VAL A 121 -6.23 -1.79 10.93
C VAL A 121 -7.37 -2.51 11.64
N PHE A 122 -8.07 -3.35 10.90
CA PHE A 122 -9.13 -4.20 11.46
C PHE A 122 -8.49 -5.39 12.18
N HIS A 123 -9.00 -5.70 13.36
CA HIS A 123 -8.60 -6.88 14.11
C HIS A 123 -9.78 -7.84 14.09
N GLU A 124 -9.52 -9.12 13.79
CA GLU A 124 -10.55 -10.15 13.92
C GLU A 124 -11.05 -10.18 15.37
N PRO A 125 -12.36 -10.24 15.62
CA PRO A 125 -12.89 -10.36 16.96
C PRO A 125 -12.41 -11.69 17.55
N ASP A 126 -11.92 -11.65 18.79
CA ASP A 126 -11.61 -12.87 19.52
C ASP A 126 -12.91 -13.69 19.63
N ILE A 127 -12.88 -14.92 19.11
CA ILE A 127 -14.00 -15.89 19.19
C ILE A 127 -14.37 -16.24 20.64
N MET A 128 -13.57 -15.79 21.63
CA MET A 128 -13.83 -15.86 23.07
C MET A 128 -13.99 -14.47 23.73
N GLY A 129 -14.50 -13.47 23.02
CA GLY A 129 -14.87 -12.19 23.63
C GLY A 129 -16.20 -12.32 24.40
N THR A 130 -16.16 -12.23 25.73
CA THR A 130 -17.34 -11.97 26.55
C THR A 130 -18.15 -10.83 25.93
N PRO A 131 -19.48 -10.94 25.81
CA PRO A 131 -20.29 -9.87 25.24
C PRO A 131 -20.07 -8.60 26.07
N ASN A 132 -19.45 -7.59 25.46
CA ASN A 132 -19.37 -6.25 26.01
C ASN A 132 -20.77 -5.65 25.91
N TYR A 133 -21.62 -5.93 26.90
CA TYR A 133 -22.82 -5.15 27.13
C TYR A 133 -22.37 -3.75 27.57
N SER A 134 -22.62 -2.74 26.75
CA SER A 134 -22.63 -1.36 27.23
C SER A 134 -23.71 -1.29 28.32
N GLY A 135 -23.31 -1.22 29.58
CA GLY A 135 -24.23 -1.03 30.69
C GLY A 135 -24.91 0.33 30.58
N VAL A 136 -26.05 0.39 29.90
CA VAL A 136 -26.94 1.55 29.99
C VAL A 136 -27.75 1.36 31.26
N THR A 137 -27.34 2.01 32.34
CA THR A 137 -28.17 2.12 33.54
C THR A 137 -29.33 3.07 33.23
N SER A 138 -30.51 2.51 32.98
CA SER A 138 -31.74 3.29 32.92
C SER A 138 -32.31 3.45 34.32
N GLU A 139 -32.58 4.68 34.76
CA GLU A 139 -33.30 4.97 36.01
C GLU A 139 -34.82 4.74 35.89
N ALA A 140 -35.28 4.09 34.81
CA ALA A 140 -36.69 3.80 34.61
C ALA A 140 -37.20 2.84 35.71
N GLN A 141 -38.08 3.35 36.57
CA GLN A 141 -38.81 2.53 37.53
C GLN A 141 -39.74 1.57 36.78
N VAL A 142 -39.44 0.27 36.86
CA VAL A 142 -40.27 -0.78 36.25
C VAL A 142 -41.60 -0.86 36.99
N LYS A 143 -42.71 -0.73 36.26
CA LYS A 143 -44.06 -0.89 36.81
C LYS A 143 -44.22 -2.33 37.32
N PRO A 144 -44.70 -2.54 38.57
CA PRO A 144 -44.85 -3.88 39.12
C PRO A 144 -45.82 -4.70 38.27
N ASN A 145 -45.44 -5.95 38.02
CA ASN A 145 -46.18 -6.89 37.18
C ASN A 145 -47.55 -7.18 37.82
N PRO A 146 -48.66 -7.20 37.06
CA PRO A 146 -49.96 -7.53 37.63
C PRO A 146 -49.95 -9.00 38.08
N ILE A 147 -50.28 -9.21 39.37
CA ILE A 147 -50.49 -10.52 39.95
C ILE A 147 -51.77 -11.09 39.33
N LYS A 148 -51.69 -12.30 38.77
CA LYS A 148 -52.84 -13.03 38.23
C LYS A 148 -53.79 -13.49 39.33
#